data_AF-A0A0L6JVR0-F1
#
_entry.id   AF-A0A0L6JVR0-F1
#
_cell.length_a   1.000
_cell.length_b   1.000
_cell.length_c   1.000
_cell.angle_alpha   90.00
_cell.angle_beta   90.00
_cell.angle_gamma   90.00
#
_symmetry.space_group_name_H-M   'P 1'
#
loop_
_entity.id
_entity.type
_entity.pdbx_description
1 polymer ?
#
loop_
_entity_poly.entity_id
_entity_poly.type
_entity_poly.pdbx_seq_one_letter_code
_entity_poly.pdbx_strand_id
1 'polypeptide(L)'
;MKVFKKKIREITVNGIQFYFIVIENSHDVTFRSYPKSLKSSCFEAYFDWKDTWDITLYKPSVASKLIKYALDNGWHCLEPNQHLKIHYDCTLTNLDIKD
;
A
#
# COMPACT_ATOMS: atom_id res chain seq x y z
N MET A 1 -11.68 -21.98 -7.01
CA MET A 1 -11.01 -20.82 -6.39
C MET A 1 -10.78 -19.76 -7.47
N LYS A 2 -11.56 -18.66 -7.47
CA LYS A 2 -11.46 -17.63 -8.52
C LYS A 2 -10.19 -16.83 -8.24
N VAL A 3 -9.11 -17.13 -8.95
CA VAL A 3 -7.83 -16.41 -8.81
C VAL A 3 -8.06 -15.00 -9.38
N PHE A 4 -8.37 -14.03 -8.54
CA PHE A 4 -8.45 -12.63 -8.95
C PHE A 4 -7.09 -12.28 -9.59
N LYS A 5 -7.10 -11.97 -10.89
CA LYS A 5 -5.88 -11.54 -11.60
C LYS A 5 -5.34 -10.32 -10.86
N LYS A 6 -4.14 -10.41 -10.29
CA LYS A 6 -3.45 -9.28 -9.64
C LYS A 6 -3.42 -8.10 -10.61
N LYS A 7 -4.21 -7.06 -10.32
CA LYS A 7 -4.28 -5.87 -11.16
C LYS A 7 -3.24 -4.87 -10.67
N ILE A 8 -2.15 -4.75 -11.42
CA ILE A 8 -1.15 -3.70 -11.20
C ILE A 8 -1.76 -2.36 -11.65
N ARG A 9 -1.66 -1.34 -10.80
CA ARG A 9 -2.13 0.02 -11.06
C ARG A 9 -0.94 0.98 -10.95
N GLU A 10 -0.98 2.05 -11.74
CA GLU A 10 0.03 3.11 -11.72
C GLU A 10 -0.49 4.33 -10.95
N ILE A 11 0.41 4.98 -10.20
CA ILE A 11 0.12 6.26 -9.52
C ILE A 11 1.39 7.10 -9.45
N THR A 12 1.25 8.43 -9.47
CA THR A 12 2.36 9.35 -9.21
C THR A 12 2.17 9.99 -7.84
N VAL A 13 3.19 9.89 -6.99
CA VAL A 13 3.20 10.47 -5.64
C VAL A 13 4.50 11.22 -5.46
N ASN A 14 4.43 12.50 -5.06
CA ASN A 14 5.60 13.39 -4.89
C ASN A 14 6.54 13.40 -6.12
N GLY A 15 5.96 13.35 -7.33
CA GLY A 15 6.72 13.33 -8.59
C GLY A 15 7.35 11.98 -8.97
N ILE A 16 7.22 10.96 -8.13
CA ILE A 16 7.75 9.61 -8.37
C ILE A 16 6.61 8.70 -8.85
N GLN A 17 6.87 7.91 -9.90
CA GLN A 17 5.92 6.93 -10.42
C GLN A 17 6.03 5.62 -9.66
N PHE A 18 4.90 5.13 -9.17
CA PHE A 18 4.76 3.89 -8.44
C PHE A 18 3.81 2.93 -9.14
N TYR A 19 4.11 1.64 -8.99
CA TYR A 19 3.16 0.58 -9.15
C TYR A 19 2.59 0.19 -7.81
N PHE A 20 1.29 -0.07 -7.75
CA PHE A 20 0.68 -0.70 -6.59
C PHE A 20 -0.24 -1.85 -6.98
N ILE A 21 -0.36 -2.79 -6.04
CA ILE A 21 -1.27 -3.93 -6.10
C ILE A 21 -1.99 -4.08 -4.77
N VAL A 22 -3.23 -4.55 -4.84
CA VAL A 22 -4.00 -5.00 -3.67
C VAL A 22 -4.13 -6.51 -3.79
N ILE A 23 -3.72 -7.22 -2.75
CA ILE A 23 -3.77 -8.67 -2.65
C ILE A 23 -4.77 -9.00 -1.56
N GLU A 24 -5.93 -9.52 -1.95
CA GLU A 24 -6.96 -9.98 -1.04
C GLU A 24 -6.71 -11.46 -0.72
N ASN A 25 -6.44 -11.77 0.54
CA ASN A 25 -6.30 -13.12 1.05
C ASN A 25 -7.58 -13.51 1.84
N SER A 26 -7.64 -14.72 2.36
CA SER A 26 -8.82 -15.20 3.10
C SER A 26 -9.06 -14.47 4.43
N HIS A 27 -8.02 -13.88 5.03
CA HIS A 27 -8.07 -13.28 6.38
C HIS A 27 -7.59 -11.83 6.42
N ASP A 28 -6.77 -11.43 5.44
CA ASP A 28 -6.17 -10.11 5.35
C ASP A 28 -6.26 -9.56 3.93
N VAL A 29 -5.97 -8.27 3.82
CA VAL A 29 -5.71 -7.57 2.57
C VAL A 29 -4.34 -6.91 2.67
N THR A 30 -3.50 -7.12 1.66
CA THR A 30 -2.18 -6.51 1.56
C THR A 30 -2.17 -5.47 0.44
N PHE A 31 -1.85 -4.22 0.78
CA PHE A 31 -1.44 -3.21 -0.19
C PHE A 31 0.07 -3.29 -0.38
N ARG A 32 0.55 -3.45 -1.61
CA ARG A 32 1.99 -3.41 -1.92
C ARG A 32 2.25 -2.35 -2.98
N SER A 33 3.23 -1.49 -2.72
CA SER A 33 3.71 -0.47 -3.65
C SER A 33 5.21 -0.60 -3.90
N TYR A 34 5.66 -0.23 -5.08
CA TYR A 34 7.08 -0.14 -5.44
C TYR A 34 7.29 0.90 -6.55
N PRO A 35 8.41 1.63 -6.58
CA PRO A 35 8.72 2.54 -7.67
C PRO A 35 8.78 1.81 -9.00
N LYS A 36 8.32 2.46 -10.07
CA LYS A 36 8.38 1.94 -11.44
C LYS A 36 9.82 1.73 -11.90
N SER A 37 10.74 2.59 -11.46
CA SER A 37 12.17 2.52 -11.76
C SER A 37 12.92 1.44 -10.97
N LEU A 38 12.41 1.00 -9.83
CA LEU A 38 13.15 0.16 -8.89
C LEU A 38 12.24 -0.82 -8.14
N LYS A 39 12.06 -2.00 -8.72
CA LYS A 39 11.19 -3.05 -8.14
C LYS A 39 11.75 -3.71 -6.88
N SER A 40 13.05 -3.57 -6.62
CA SER A 40 13.70 -4.11 -5.41
C SER A 40 13.45 -3.25 -4.17
N SER A 41 12.87 -2.06 -4.32
CA SER A 41 12.37 -1.27 -3.20
C SER A 41 10.87 -1.44 -3.09
N CYS A 42 10.33 -1.89 -1.96
CA CYS A 42 8.90 -2.04 -1.80
C CYS A 42 8.39 -1.63 -0.43
N PHE A 43 7.15 -1.19 -0.43
CA PHE A 43 6.35 -0.92 0.75
C PHE A 43 5.16 -1.88 0.78
N GLU A 44 4.89 -2.46 1.95
CA GLU A 44 3.74 -3.31 2.19
C GLU A 44 2.96 -2.81 3.41
N ALA A 45 1.65 -2.64 3.23
CA ALA A 45 0.70 -2.43 4.32
C ALA A 45 -0.25 -3.61 4.40
N TYR A 46 -0.36 -4.18 5.59
CA TYR A 46 -1.21 -5.33 5.90
C TYR A 46 -2.40 -4.87 6.73
N PHE A 47 -3.58 -5.33 6.37
CA PHE A 47 -4.85 -4.99 7.02
C PHE A 47 -5.66 -6.26 7.26
N ASP A 48 -6.22 -6.43 8.46
CA ASP A 48 -7.16 -7.51 8.72
C ASP A 48 -8.53 -7.19 8.10
N TRP A 49 -9.24 -8.21 7.57
CA TRP A 49 -10.57 -8.02 6.97
C TRP A 49 -11.55 -7.34 7.91
N LYS A 50 -11.43 -7.57 9.23
CA LYS A 50 -12.29 -6.94 10.24
C LYS A 50 -12.21 -5.40 10.20
N ASP A 51 -11.07 -4.86 9.80
CA ASP A 51 -10.78 -3.42 9.78
C ASP A 51 -10.82 -2.81 8.36
N THR A 52 -10.93 -3.63 7.31
CA THR A 52 -10.84 -3.18 5.90
C THR A 52 -12.18 -3.01 5.19
N TRP A 53 -13.32 -3.32 5.83
CA TRP A 53 -14.65 -3.22 5.17
C TRP A 53 -14.90 -1.84 4.57
N ASP A 54 -14.40 -0.78 5.19
CA ASP A 54 -14.58 0.61 4.72
C ASP A 54 -13.38 1.15 3.92
N ILE A 55 -12.23 0.46 3.91
CA ILE A 55 -11.01 0.96 3.27
C ILE A 55 -10.99 0.54 1.79
N THR A 56 -11.37 1.47 0.91
CA THR A 56 -11.27 1.23 -0.54
C THR A 56 -9.82 1.37 -1.02
N LEU A 57 -8.96 0.37 -0.74
CA LEU A 57 -7.53 0.36 -1.11
C LEU A 57 -7.26 0.53 -2.63
N TYR A 58 -8.28 0.29 -3.46
CA TYR A 58 -8.22 0.51 -4.91
C TYR A 58 -8.34 1.98 -5.33
N LYS A 59 -8.81 2.88 -4.45
CA LYS A 59 -8.92 4.32 -4.73
C LYS A 59 -7.52 4.93 -4.83
N PRO A 60 -7.20 5.69 -5.90
CA PRO A 60 -5.92 6.37 -6.02
C PRO A 60 -5.62 7.33 -4.85
N SER A 61 -6.65 7.98 -4.27
CA SER A 61 -6.49 8.86 -3.11
C SER A 61 -5.96 8.10 -1.88
N VAL A 62 -6.52 6.94 -1.58
CA VAL A 62 -6.08 6.07 -0.48
C VAL A 62 -4.68 5.53 -0.75
N ALA A 63 -4.42 5.04 -1.96
CA ALA A 63 -3.09 4.56 -2.36
C ALA A 63 -2.02 5.66 -2.23
N SER A 64 -2.35 6.90 -2.62
CA SER A 64 -1.46 8.06 -2.48
C SER A 64 -1.18 8.37 -1.01
N LYS A 65 -2.20 8.37 -0.14
CA LYS A 65 -2.05 8.59 1.31
C LYS A 65 -1.13 7.52 1.94
N LEU A 66 -1.33 6.24 1.61
CA LEU A 66 -0.50 5.14 2.12
C LEU A 66 0.96 5.26 1.67
N ILE A 67 1.19 5.57 0.38
CA ILE A 67 2.55 5.76 -0.14
C ILE A 67 3.23 6.97 0.52
N LYS A 68 2.52 8.10 0.67
CA LYS A 68 3.06 9.27 1.37
C LYS A 68 3.42 8.94 2.82
N TYR A 69 2.52 8.27 3.53
CA TYR A 69 2.79 7.83 4.90
C TYR A 69 4.04 6.95 4.98
N ALA A 70 4.22 6.01 4.05
CA ALA A 70 5.43 5.19 4.00
C ALA A 70 6.71 6.03 3.78
N LEU A 71 6.67 7.00 2.86
CA LEU A 71 7.80 7.90 2.62
C LEU A 71 8.13 8.74 3.87
N ASP A 72 7.10 9.26 4.54
CA ASP A 72 7.25 10.06 5.76
C ASP A 72 7.76 9.22 6.95
N ASN A 73 7.54 7.90 6.93
CA ASN A 73 8.00 6.95 7.94
C ASN A 73 9.32 6.25 7.55
N GLY A 74 10.14 6.86 6.69
CA GLY A 74 11.50 6.39 6.41
C GLY A 74 11.61 5.35 5.30
N TRP A 75 10.59 5.17 4.45
CA TRP A 75 10.77 4.39 3.24
C TRP A 75 11.60 5.15 2.20
N HIS A 76 12.89 4.82 2.11
CA HIS A 76 13.81 5.34 1.09
C HIS A 76 13.58 4.65 -0.27
N CYS A 77 12.45 4.96 -0.91
CA CYS A 77 11.95 4.20 -2.07
C CYS A 77 12.90 4.19 -3.29
N LEU A 78 13.81 5.17 -3.43
CA LEU A 78 14.76 5.23 -4.55
C LEU A 78 16.04 4.44 -4.30
N GLU A 79 16.22 3.86 -3.10
CA GLU A 79 17.36 3.01 -2.78
C GLU A 79 17.01 1.52 -2.98
N PRO A 80 17.95 0.72 -3.51
CA PRO A 80 17.71 -0.70 -3.77
C PRO A 80 17.55 -1.50 -2.48
N ASN A 81 16.75 -2.56 -2.53
CA ASN A 81 16.54 -3.51 -1.42
C ASN A 81 15.98 -2.86 -0.14
N GLN A 82 15.28 -1.73 -0.26
CA GLN A 82 14.55 -1.12 0.85
C GLN A 82 13.16 -1.74 0.96
N HIS A 83 12.84 -2.27 2.14
CA HIS A 83 11.56 -2.92 2.41
C HIS A 83 10.94 -2.31 3.66
N LEU A 84 9.85 -1.56 3.50
CA LEU A 84 9.05 -1.09 4.63
C LEU A 84 7.77 -1.92 4.74
N LYS A 85 7.50 -2.45 5.94
CA LYS A 85 6.28 -3.21 6.24
C LYS A 85 5.56 -2.58 7.40
N ILE A 86 4.27 -2.34 7.24
CA ILE A 86 3.42 -1.75 8.28
C ILE A 86 2.21 -2.67 8.47
N HIS A 87 1.97 -3.04 9.72
CA HIS A 87 0.78 -3.79 10.11
C HIS A 87 -0.22 -2.82 10.72
N TYR A 88 -1.38 -2.68 10.09
CA TYR A 88 -2.49 -1.91 10.63
C TYR A 88 -3.33 -2.84 11.49
N ASP A 89 -2.93 -2.97 12.75
CA ASP A 89 -3.75 -3.58 13.80
C ASP A 89 -4.67 -2.50 14.39
N CYS A 90 -5.80 -2.87 15.00
CA CYS A 90 -6.92 -2.01 15.37
C CYS A 90 -6.58 -0.81 16.30
N THR A 91 -5.33 -0.72 16.76
CA THR A 91 -4.78 0.34 17.60
C THR A 91 -4.21 1.55 16.83
N LEU A 92 -4.07 1.47 15.50
CA LEU A 92 -3.60 2.58 14.64
C LEU A 92 -4.74 3.39 13.98
N THR A 93 -5.90 3.44 14.64
CA THR A 93 -7.11 4.20 14.25
C THR A 93 -6.96 5.73 14.29
N ASN A 94 -5.74 6.26 14.13
CA ASN A 94 -5.46 7.70 14.02
C ASN A 94 -4.92 8.11 12.64
N LEU A 95 -4.91 7.22 11.65
CA LEU A 95 -4.86 7.65 10.26
C LEU A 95 -6.28 8.01 9.86
N ASP A 96 -6.63 9.28 10.09
CA ASP A 96 -7.81 9.98 9.60
C ASP A 96 -7.84 9.94 8.05
N ILE A 97 -8.08 8.76 7.49
CA ILE A 97 -8.46 8.57 6.10
C ILE A 97 -9.99 8.78 6.05
N LYS A 98 -10.46 9.93 6.52
CA LYS A 98 -11.77 10.44 6.13
C LYS A 98 -11.58 11.29 4.87
N ASP A 99 -12.49 11.07 3.92
CA ASP A 99 -12.56 11.77 2.63
C ASP A 99 -12.70 13.29 2.84
#